data_AF-A0A4S2RQJ7-F1
#
_entry.id   AF-A0A4S2RQJ7-F1
#
_cell.length_a   1.000
_cell.length_b   1.000
_cell.length_c   1.000
_cell.angle_alpha   90.00
_cell.angle_beta   90.00
_cell.angle_gamma   90.00
#
_symmetry.space_group_name_H-M   'P 1'
#
loop_
_entity.id
_entity.type
_entity.pdbx_description
1 polymer ?
#
loop_
_entity_poly.entity_id
_entity_poly.type
_entity_poly.pdbx_seq_one_letter_code
_entity_poly.pdbx_strand_id
1 'polypeptide(L)'
;MSTAPESGPEAVPQPAARPEDLRAALARLAPSRLPEFDAERAAAVAQARAEVSPAPLHRLVSYWAVEVAHARNPERLSRLRDLEHRAQSADDADLPGVLSQIRAILLEVHAEAGFTRQGDNR
;
A
#
# COMPACT_ATOMS: atom_id res chain seq x y z
N MET A 1 -28.39 -26.84 7.95
CA MET A 1 -28.30 -25.37 8.05
C MET A 1 -26.91 -25.04 8.55
N SER A 2 -25.92 -24.96 7.65
CA SER A 2 -24.54 -24.55 8.02
C SER A 2 -24.40 -23.07 7.72
N THR A 3 -24.03 -22.31 8.74
CA THR A 3 -23.83 -20.87 8.73
C THR A 3 -22.60 -20.53 7.88
N ALA A 4 -22.82 -19.74 6.82
CA ALA A 4 -21.75 -19.11 6.07
C ALA A 4 -20.93 -18.20 7.01
N PRO A 5 -19.61 -18.05 6.79
CA PRO A 5 -18.85 -17.02 7.49
C PRO A 5 -19.44 -15.67 7.06
N GLU A 6 -20.10 -15.04 8.01
CA GLU A 6 -20.37 -13.62 8.09
C GLU A 6 -19.20 -12.83 7.48
N SER A 7 -19.46 -12.30 6.28
CA SER A 7 -18.55 -11.39 5.60
C SER A 7 -18.32 -10.21 6.53
N GLY A 8 -17.11 -10.12 7.10
CA GLY A 8 -16.62 -8.89 7.71
C GLY A 8 -16.76 -7.71 6.72
N PRO A 9 -16.67 -6.45 7.19
CA PRO A 9 -16.90 -5.27 6.36
C PRO A 9 -16.16 -5.43 5.04
N GLU A 10 -16.94 -5.45 3.96
CA GLU A 10 -16.51 -5.87 2.63
C GLU A 10 -15.15 -5.27 2.28
N ALA A 11 -14.13 -6.12 2.20
CA ALA A 11 -12.76 -5.72 1.93
C ALA A 11 -12.77 -4.87 0.65
N VAL A 12 -12.42 -3.58 0.79
CA VAL A 12 -12.31 -2.68 -0.37
C VAL A 12 -11.36 -3.38 -1.35
N PRO A 13 -11.73 -3.66 -2.61
CA PRO A 13 -10.82 -4.29 -3.57
C PRO A 13 -9.69 -3.33 -3.92
N GLN A 14 -8.59 -3.84 -4.49
CA GLN A 14 -7.53 -2.95 -4.95
C GLN A 14 -8.09 -2.07 -6.07
N PRO A 15 -8.03 -0.73 -5.96
CA PRO A 15 -8.46 0.15 -7.04
C PRO A 15 -7.52 0.01 -8.25
N ALA A 16 -8.04 0.35 -9.43
CA ALA A 16 -7.17 0.54 -10.59
C ALA A 16 -6.15 1.65 -10.30
N ALA A 17 -4.97 1.55 -10.92
CA ALA A 17 -3.88 2.53 -10.79
C ALA A 17 -4.20 3.84 -11.55
N ARG A 18 -5.27 4.53 -11.12
CA ARG A 18 -5.73 5.82 -11.64
C ARG A 18 -6.01 6.75 -10.47
N PRO A 19 -5.69 8.06 -10.57
CA PRO A 19 -5.82 8.99 -9.45
C PRO A 19 -7.24 9.06 -8.84
N GLU A 20 -8.27 9.00 -9.68
CA GLU A 20 -9.68 9.05 -9.23
C GLU A 20 -10.11 7.81 -8.46
N ASP A 21 -9.72 6.61 -8.93
CA ASP A 21 -10.01 5.34 -8.25
C ASP A 21 -9.28 5.27 -6.90
N LEU A 22 -8.02 5.72 -6.85
CA LEU A 22 -7.21 5.80 -5.62
C LEU A 22 -7.84 6.75 -4.61
N ARG A 23 -8.28 7.94 -5.07
CA ARG A 23 -8.97 8.90 -4.21
C ARG A 23 -10.27 8.32 -3.63
N ALA A 24 -11.07 7.63 -4.45
CA ALA A 24 -12.32 7.02 -4.01
C ALA A 24 -12.08 5.93 -2.96
N ALA A 25 -11.02 5.12 -3.12
CA ALA A 25 -10.61 4.14 -2.13
C ALA A 25 -10.14 4.82 -0.82
N LEU A 26 -9.32 5.87 -0.89
CA LEU A 26 -8.86 6.63 0.27
C LEU A 26 -10.01 7.26 1.05
N ALA A 27 -11.05 7.76 0.37
CA ALA A 27 -12.22 8.32 1.03
C ALA A 27 -12.94 7.31 1.95
N ARG A 28 -12.85 6.01 1.63
CA ARG A 28 -13.44 4.91 2.41
C ARG A 28 -12.49 4.39 3.49
N LEU A 29 -11.20 4.29 3.18
CA LEU A 29 -10.19 3.62 4.01
C LEU A 29 -9.48 4.55 4.99
N ALA A 30 -9.13 5.76 4.53
CA ALA A 30 -8.29 6.70 5.25
C ALA A 30 -8.66 8.14 4.85
N PRO A 31 -9.88 8.63 5.19
CA PRO A 31 -10.35 9.94 4.75
C PRO A 31 -9.47 11.10 5.22
N SER A 32 -8.74 10.92 6.33
CA SER A 32 -7.74 11.87 6.83
C SER A 32 -6.56 12.09 5.89
N ARG A 33 -6.29 11.18 4.95
CA ARG A 33 -5.21 11.28 3.96
C ARG A 33 -5.63 11.93 2.65
N LEU A 34 -6.91 12.22 2.45
CA LEU A 34 -7.38 12.91 1.23
C LEU A 34 -6.71 14.27 0.97
N PRO A 35 -6.48 15.14 1.98
CA PRO A 35 -5.83 16.42 1.75
C PRO A 35 -4.37 16.26 1.27
N GLU A 36 -3.66 15.26 1.80
CA GLU A 36 -2.29 14.93 1.39
C GLU A 36 -2.27 14.44 -0.06
N PHE A 37 -3.15 13.49 -0.41
CA PHE A 37 -3.31 13.00 -1.77
C PHE A 37 -3.57 14.13 -2.77
N ASP A 38 -4.45 15.07 -2.42
CA ASP A 38 -4.75 16.22 -3.28
C ASP A 38 -3.57 17.15 -3.51
N ALA A 39 -2.85 17.47 -2.44
CA ALA A 39 -1.68 18.32 -2.51
C ALA A 39 -0.59 17.70 -3.38
N GLU A 40 -0.29 16.41 -3.17
CA GLU A 40 0.69 15.70 -3.97
C GLU A 40 0.26 15.55 -5.43
N ARG A 41 -1.03 15.27 -5.68
CA ARG A 41 -1.57 15.21 -7.04
C ARG A 41 -1.41 16.54 -7.77
N ALA A 42 -1.72 17.66 -7.10
CA ALA A 42 -1.53 18.99 -7.69
C ALA A 42 -0.05 19.26 -7.99
N ALA A 43 0.86 18.91 -7.07
CA ALA A 43 2.30 19.05 -7.26
C ALA A 43 2.81 18.19 -8.43
N ALA A 44 2.38 16.93 -8.52
CA ALA A 44 2.75 16.02 -9.60
C ALA A 44 2.27 16.52 -10.96
N VAL A 45 1.07 17.09 -11.06
CA VAL A 45 0.58 17.72 -12.30
C VAL A 45 1.42 18.93 -12.69
N ALA A 46 1.77 19.80 -11.73
CA ALA A 46 2.61 20.97 -11.98
C ALA A 46 4.01 20.55 -12.46
N GLN A 47 4.62 19.57 -11.80
CA GLN A 47 5.93 19.04 -12.17
C GLN A 47 5.91 18.35 -13.54
N ALA A 48 4.89 17.53 -13.83
CA ALA A 48 4.75 16.85 -15.12
C ALA A 48 4.68 17.86 -16.28
N ARG A 49 4.03 19.01 -16.08
CA ARG A 49 4.00 20.10 -17.06
C ARG A 49 5.34 20.80 -17.20
N ALA A 50 5.99 21.10 -16.08
CA ALA A 50 7.28 21.78 -16.07
C ALA A 50 8.39 20.95 -16.75
N GLU A 51 8.37 19.64 -16.54
CA GLU A 51 9.35 18.69 -17.09
C GLU A 51 8.92 18.09 -18.45
N VAL A 52 7.69 18.38 -18.90
CA VAL A 52 7.06 17.74 -20.08
C VAL A 52 7.19 16.20 -20.01
N SER A 53 6.88 15.65 -18.83
CA SER A 53 7.14 14.24 -18.50
C SER A 53 5.97 13.65 -17.72
N PRO A 54 5.50 12.43 -18.06
CA PRO A 54 4.48 11.74 -17.28
C PRO A 54 5.03 11.09 -16.00
N ALA A 55 6.35 11.04 -15.82
CA ALA A 55 6.99 10.34 -14.71
C ALA A 55 6.52 10.79 -13.31
N PRO A 56 6.28 12.09 -13.02
CA PRO A 56 5.79 12.51 -11.71
C PRO A 56 4.39 11.94 -11.39
N LEU A 57 3.51 11.85 -12.39
CA LEU A 57 2.17 11.27 -12.21
C LEU A 57 2.23 9.75 -12.03
N HIS A 58 3.11 9.05 -12.76
CA HIS A 58 3.32 7.62 -12.53
C HIS A 58 3.83 7.35 -11.11
N ARG A 59 4.79 8.15 -10.62
CA ARG A 59 5.30 8.02 -9.25
C ARG A 59 4.21 8.23 -8.21
N LEU A 60 3.38 9.27 -8.37
CA LEU A 60 2.23 9.54 -7.51
C LEU A 60 1.29 8.33 -7.45
N VAL A 61 0.86 7.84 -8.62
CA VAL A 61 -0.06 6.71 -8.71
C VAL A 61 0.53 5.46 -8.05
N SER A 62 1.81 5.17 -8.28
CA SER A 62 2.48 4.02 -7.67
C SER A 62 2.54 4.11 -6.16
N TYR A 63 2.94 5.27 -5.63
CA TYR A 63 3.00 5.49 -4.19
C TYR A 63 1.63 5.30 -3.53
N TRP A 64 0.60 5.95 -4.07
CA TRP A 64 -0.74 5.89 -3.48
C TRP A 64 -1.43 4.54 -3.67
N ALA A 65 -1.11 3.78 -4.73
CA ALA A 65 -1.59 2.41 -4.87
C ALA A 65 -1.04 1.48 -3.77
N VAL A 66 0.21 1.68 -3.35
CA VAL A 66 0.82 0.98 -2.21
C VAL A 66 0.17 1.42 -0.89
N GLU A 67 -0.01 2.72 -0.67
CA GLU A 67 -0.66 3.22 0.56
C GLU A 67 -2.10 2.71 0.70
N VAL A 68 -2.85 2.62 -0.40
CA VAL A 68 -4.18 2.01 -0.41
C VAL A 68 -4.10 0.51 -0.11
N ALA A 69 -3.20 -0.25 -0.77
CA ALA A 69 -3.01 -1.67 -0.48
C ALA A 69 -2.70 -1.93 1.01
N HIS A 70 -1.91 -1.03 1.61
CA HIS A 70 -1.57 -1.08 3.02
C HIS A 70 -2.78 -0.78 3.93
N ALA A 71 -3.55 0.27 3.62
CA ALA A 71 -4.73 0.66 4.41
C ALA A 71 -5.89 -0.34 4.32
N ARG A 72 -5.96 -1.15 3.25
CA ARG A 72 -7.02 -2.15 3.03
C ARG A 72 -6.98 -3.33 4.00
N ASN A 73 -5.82 -3.62 4.59
CA ASN A 73 -5.59 -4.81 5.41
C ASN A 73 -5.13 -4.43 6.84
N PRO A 74 -6.04 -3.96 7.72
CA PRO A 74 -5.68 -3.52 9.07
C PRO A 74 -5.07 -4.63 9.94
N GLU A 75 -5.51 -5.88 9.75
CA GLU A 75 -4.93 -7.07 10.38
C GLU A 75 -3.46 -7.27 10.00
N ARG A 76 -3.13 -7.10 8.70
CA ARG A 76 -1.75 -7.19 8.21
C ARG A 76 -0.90 -6.06 8.78
N LEU A 77 -1.46 -4.87 8.90
CA LEU A 77 -0.79 -3.72 9.52
C LEU A 77 -0.54 -3.94 11.02
N SER A 78 -1.49 -4.54 11.75
CA SER A 78 -1.28 -4.94 13.15
C SER A 78 -0.12 -5.92 13.25
N ARG A 79 -0.15 -6.99 12.43
CA ARG A 79 0.93 -7.99 12.39
C ARG A 79 2.29 -7.37 12.06
N LEU A 80 2.33 -6.41 11.13
CA LEU A 80 3.56 -5.69 10.81
C LEU A 80 4.10 -4.96 12.04
N ARG A 81 3.25 -4.19 12.74
CA ARG A 81 3.64 -3.49 13.98
C ARG A 81 4.11 -4.44 15.07
N ASP A 82 3.42 -5.56 15.27
CA ASP A 82 3.84 -6.61 16.21
C ASP A 82 5.24 -7.15 15.86
N LEU A 83 5.53 -7.39 14.57
CA LEU A 83 6.84 -7.82 14.12
C LEU A 83 7.91 -6.74 14.29
N GLU A 84 7.59 -5.48 14.00
CA GLU A 84 8.48 -4.33 14.23
C GLU A 84 8.80 -4.16 15.72
N HIS A 85 7.82 -4.35 16.61
CA HIS A 85 8.02 -4.38 18.06
C HIS A 85 8.92 -5.53 18.48
N ARG A 86 8.70 -6.74 17.93
CA ARG A 86 9.56 -7.90 18.20
C ARG A 86 10.99 -7.70 17.72
N ALA A 87 11.19 -7.07 16.56
CA ALA A 87 12.52 -6.80 16.02
C ALA A 87 13.36 -5.90 16.93
N GLN A 88 12.71 -4.96 17.63
CA GLN A 88 13.38 -4.05 18.57
C GLN A 88 13.94 -4.77 19.81
N SER A 89 13.39 -5.94 20.16
CA SER A 89 13.80 -6.73 21.33
C SER A 89 14.32 -8.12 20.98
N ALA A 90 14.55 -8.41 19.70
CA ALA A 90 15.01 -9.71 19.25
C ALA A 90 16.53 -9.84 19.41
N ASP A 91 16.98 -10.99 19.88
CA ASP A 91 18.40 -11.35 19.88
C ASP A 91 18.89 -11.63 18.45
N ASP A 92 20.21 -11.62 18.25
CA ASP A 92 20.85 -11.84 16.93
C ASP A 92 20.41 -13.13 16.24
N ALA A 93 20.02 -14.17 17.00
CA ALA A 93 19.56 -15.44 16.47
C ALA A 93 18.13 -15.37 15.87
N ASP A 94 17.25 -14.55 16.45
CA ASP A 94 15.85 -14.44 16.05
C ASP A 94 15.60 -13.31 15.04
N LEU A 95 16.44 -12.27 15.07
CA LEU A 95 16.32 -11.07 14.24
C LEU A 95 16.19 -11.36 12.74
N PRO A 96 16.98 -12.27 12.12
CA PRO A 96 16.84 -12.58 10.68
C PRO A 96 15.47 -13.16 10.32
N GLY A 97 14.88 -13.97 11.22
CA GLY A 97 13.55 -14.56 11.03
C GLY A 97 12.43 -13.53 11.13
N VAL A 98 12.55 -12.56 12.03
CA VAL A 98 11.60 -11.44 12.17
C VAL A 98 11.67 -10.52 10.95
N LEU A 99 12.87 -10.13 10.52
CA LEU A 99 13.06 -9.27 9.34
C LEU A 99 12.56 -9.92 8.05
N SER A 100 12.71 -11.25 7.91
CA SER A 100 12.18 -11.99 6.76
C SER A 100 10.66 -11.95 6.69
N GLN A 101 9.97 -12.02 7.83
CA GLN A 101 8.50 -11.91 7.89
C GLN A 101 8.01 -10.50 7.57
N ILE A 102 8.68 -9.47 8.11
CA ILE A 102 8.41 -8.06 7.76
C ILE A 102 8.52 -7.87 6.25
N ARG A 103 9.62 -8.36 5.66
CA ARG A 103 9.85 -8.26 4.21
C ARG A 103 8.78 -8.99 3.40
N ALA A 104 8.32 -10.17 3.83
CA ALA A 104 7.26 -10.90 3.13
C ALA A 104 5.96 -10.08 3.08
N ILE A 105 5.55 -9.51 4.22
CA ILE A 105 4.38 -8.63 4.31
C ILE A 105 4.50 -7.42 3.37
N LEU A 106 5.66 -6.76 3.34
CA LEU A 106 5.87 -5.60 2.46
C LEU A 106 5.83 -5.98 0.98
N LEU A 107 6.33 -7.17 0.61
CA LEU A 107 6.27 -7.68 -0.76
C LEU A 107 4.84 -8.01 -1.19
N GLU A 108 4.02 -8.57 -0.30
CA GLU A 108 2.60 -8.82 -0.56
C GLU A 108 1.85 -7.51 -0.83
N VAL A 109 2.09 -6.47 -0.03
CA VAL A 109 1.50 -5.14 -0.21
C VAL A 109 1.88 -4.55 -1.58
N HIS A 110 3.15 -4.66 -1.98
CA HIS A 110 3.61 -4.19 -3.29
C HIS A 110 2.99 -4.99 -4.43
N ALA A 111 2.91 -6.32 -4.31
CA ALA A 111 2.29 -7.18 -5.30
C ALA A 111 0.80 -6.87 -5.50
N GLU A 112 0.05 -6.65 -4.42
CA GLU A 112 -1.35 -6.22 -4.47
C GLU A 112 -1.51 -4.87 -5.15
N ALA A 113 -0.56 -3.95 -4.97
CA ALA A 113 -0.54 -2.67 -5.67
C ALA A 113 -0.15 -2.77 -7.16
N GLY A 114 0.15 -3.98 -7.67
CA GLY A 114 0.57 -4.21 -9.04
C GLY A 114 2.08 -4.06 -9.26
N PHE A 115 2.86 -3.90 -8.19
CA PHE A 115 4.32 -3.79 -8.22
C PHE A 115 4.94 -5.11 -7.74
N THR A 116 4.95 -6.13 -8.60
CA THR A 116 5.85 -7.26 -8.37
C THR A 116 7.29 -6.79 -8.63
N ARG A 117 8.26 -7.29 -7.85
CA ARG A 117 9.69 -7.05 -8.11
C ARG A 117 9.93 -7.33 -9.58
N GLN A 118 10.23 -6.30 -10.36
CA GLN A 118 10.62 -6.43 -11.76
C GLN A 118 11.84 -7.35 -11.81
N GLY A 119 11.56 -8.57 -12.24
CA GLY A 119 12.47 -9.70 -12.29
C GLY A 119 11.92 -10.71 -13.29
N ASP A 120 11.45 -10.23 -14.45
CA ASP A 120 11.57 -10.90 -15.75
C ASP A 120 11.09 -9.91 -16.84
N ASN A 121 12.04 -9.34 -17.58
CA ASN A 121 11.82 -8.89 -18.95
C ASN A 121 12.96 -9.53 -19.76
N ARG A 122 12.66 -10.68 -20.35
CA ARG A 122 13.37 -11.19 -21.52
C ARG A 122 12.48 -11.11 -22.74
#